data_AF-A0A1V4U3Q6-F1
#
_entry.id   AF-A0A1V4U3Q6-F1
#
_cell.length_a   1.000
_cell.length_b   1.000
_cell.length_c   1.000
_cell.angle_alpha   90.00
_cell.angle_beta   90.00
_cell.angle_gamma   90.00
#
_symmetry.space_group_name_H-M   'P 1'
#
loop_
_entity.id
_entity.type
_entity.pdbx_description
1 polymer ?
#
loop_
_entity_poly.entity_id
_entity_poly.type
_entity_poly.pdbx_seq_one_letter_code
_entity_poly.pdbx_strand_id
1 'polypeptide(L)' 'MDGCLTLTAVSWTIVIRGLAGNCKKFGRPYCPCRIRSGNPEKDQDIVCPCVFHKDEVSTDGHCHCNLFYQSG' A
#
# COMPACT_ATOMS: atom_id res chain seq x y z
N MET A 1 -22.91 21.02 13.85
CA MET A 1 -21.51 21.47 13.99
C MET A 1 -20.77 20.21 14.41
N ASP A 2 -20.17 19.43 13.53
CA ASP A 2 -19.25 19.80 12.44
C ASP A 2 -19.55 18.94 11.18
N GLY A 3 -19.82 19.49 10.00
CA GLY A 3 -19.04 20.52 9.33
C GLY A 3 -17.92 19.95 8.44
N CYS A 4 -17.62 18.64 8.51
CA CYS A 4 -16.57 18.00 7.70
C CYS A 4 -16.72 16.45 7.62
N LEU A 5 -17.88 15.93 7.22
CA LEU A 5 -18.00 14.50 6.81
C LEU A 5 -17.95 14.33 5.28
N THR A 6 -17.41 15.34 4.59
CA THR A 6 -17.04 15.28 3.19
C THR A 6 -15.56 14.88 3.08
N LEU A 7 -15.29 13.70 2.50
CA LEU A 7 -14.02 13.27 1.87
C LEU A 7 -12.93 12.51 2.67
N THR A 8 -13.05 12.20 3.97
CA THR A 8 -11.90 11.60 4.71
C THR A 8 -12.02 10.12 5.14
N ALA A 9 -13.12 9.43 4.88
CA ALA A 9 -13.26 8.00 5.22
C ALA A 9 -12.72 7.02 4.16
N VAL A 10 -11.70 7.43 3.37
CA VAL A 10 -11.15 6.60 2.30
C VAL A 10 -9.62 6.70 2.26
N SER A 11 -8.94 5.98 3.13
CA SER A 11 -7.47 5.82 3.07
C SER A 11 -7.10 4.34 3.02
N TRP A 12 -7.39 3.60 4.09
CA TRP A 12 -7.03 2.18 4.24
C TRP A 12 -7.83 1.22 3.34
N THR A 13 -9.14 1.48 3.20
CA THR A 13 -10.03 0.64 2.40
C THR A 13 -9.62 0.61 0.93
N ILE A 14 -9.07 1.71 0.39
CA ILE A 14 -8.56 1.77 -0.98
C ILE A 14 -7.32 0.88 -1.12
N VAL A 15 -6.39 0.99 -0.17
CA VAL A 15 -5.14 0.20 -0.19
C VAL A 15 -5.46 -1.29 -0.10
N ILE A 16 -6.31 -1.70 0.83
CA ILE A 16 -6.71 -3.11 1.00
C ILE A 16 -7.45 -3.62 -0.23
N ARG A 17 -8.39 -2.85 -0.79
CA ARG A 17 -9.09 -3.23 -2.04
C ARG A 17 -8.14 -3.32 -3.22
N GLY A 18 -7.17 -2.42 -3.32
CA GLY A 18 -6.13 -2.43 -4.35
C GLY A 18 -5.27 -3.68 -4.26
N LEU A 19 -4.82 -4.05 -3.06
CA LEU A 19 -4.08 -5.28 -2.80
C LEU A 19 -4.88 -6.53 -3.17
N ALA A 20 -6.14 -6.61 -2.72
CA ALA A 20 -7.02 -7.73 -3.02
C ALA A 20 -7.32 -7.83 -4.54
N GLY A 21 -7.55 -6.69 -5.19
CA GLY A 21 -7.76 -6.61 -6.64
C GLY A 21 -6.53 -7.07 -7.43
N ASN A 22 -5.34 -6.64 -7.01
CA ASN A 22 -4.08 -7.08 -7.63
C ASN A 22 -3.82 -8.57 -7.42
N CYS A 23 -4.13 -9.10 -6.24
CA CYS A 23 -4.05 -10.53 -5.97
C CYS A 23 -4.99 -11.32 -6.88
N LYS A 24 -6.26 -10.88 -7.01
CA LYS A 24 -7.24 -11.52 -7.91
C LYS A 24 -6.84 -11.45 -9.39
N LYS A 25 -6.29 -10.32 -9.84
CA LYS A 25 -6.00 -10.07 -11.26
C LYS A 25 -4.65 -10.65 -11.70
N PHE A 26 -3.64 -10.64 -10.83
CA PHE A 26 -2.25 -10.96 -11.17
C PHE A 26 -1.65 -12.08 -10.33
N GLY A 27 -2.41 -12.68 -9.42
CA GLY A 27 -1.96 -13.77 -8.55
C GLY A 27 -1.07 -13.34 -7.38
N ARG A 28 -0.78 -12.04 -7.24
CA ARG A 28 0.05 -11.48 -6.16
C ARG A 28 -0.45 -10.13 -5.68
N PRO A 29 -0.35 -9.81 -4.38
CA PRO A 29 -0.81 -8.55 -3.82
C PRO A 29 0.19 -7.41 -4.06
N TYR A 30 0.40 -7.02 -5.32
CA TYR A 30 1.27 -5.88 -5.65
C TYR A 30 0.79 -4.57 -4.98
N CYS A 31 1.70 -3.75 -4.42
CA CYS A 31 1.33 -2.49 -3.76
C CYS A 31 0.55 -1.61 -4.75
N PRO A 32 -0.67 -1.16 -4.41
CA PRO A 32 -1.42 -0.25 -5.26
C PRO A 32 -0.76 1.14 -5.36
N CYS A 33 0.22 1.42 -4.51
CA CYS A 33 0.99 2.65 -4.44
C CYS A 33 2.18 2.72 -5.40
N ARG A 34 2.56 1.60 -6.03
CA ARG A 34 3.72 1.52 -6.94
C ARG A 34 3.25 1.02 -8.31
N ILE A 35 3.84 1.56 -9.37
CA ILE A 35 3.50 1.18 -10.75
C ILE A 35 4.13 -0.17 -11.06
N ARG A 36 3.32 -1.13 -11.50
CA ARG A 36 3.84 -2.38 -12.07
C ARG A 36 4.50 -2.13 -13.40
N SER A 37 5.72 -2.62 -13.55
CA SER A 37 6.49 -2.53 -14.80
C SER A 37 6.08 -3.59 -15.82
N GLY A 38 5.45 -4.68 -15.37
CA GLY A 38 5.18 -5.86 -16.19
C GLY A 38 6.36 -6.82 -16.29
N ASN A 39 7.55 -6.43 -15.82
CA ASN A 39 8.69 -7.32 -15.68
C ASN A 39 8.57 -8.09 -14.35
N PRO A 40 8.48 -9.43 -14.36
CA PRO A 40 8.30 -10.23 -13.15
C PRO A 40 9.39 -10.07 -12.09
N GLU A 41 10.64 -9.85 -12.50
CA GLU A 41 11.78 -9.70 -11.59
C GLU A 41 11.69 -8.36 -10.85
N LYS A 42 11.48 -7.26 -11.57
CA LYS A 42 11.32 -5.92 -10.98
C LYS A 42 10.04 -5.81 -10.16
N ASP A 43 8.96 -6.46 -10.61
CA ASP A 43 7.68 -6.42 -9.92
C ASP A 43 7.72 -7.19 -8.57
N GLN A 44 8.72 -8.05 -8.32
CA GLN A 44 8.87 -8.72 -7.01
C GLN A 44 9.01 -7.70 -5.87
N ASP A 45 9.76 -6.62 -6.09
CA ASP A 45 10.07 -5.61 -5.08
C ASP A 45 8.82 -4.91 -4.54
N ILE A 46 7.76 -4.87 -5.36
CA ILE A 46 6.50 -4.20 -5.04
C ILE A 46 5.39 -5.19 -4.61
N VAL A 47 5.67 -6.48 -4.42
CA VAL A 47 4.71 -7.42 -3.80
C VAL A 47 4.55 -7.07 -2.32
N CYS A 48 3.34 -6.82 -1.84
CA CYS A 48 3.08 -6.49 -0.45
C CYS A 48 3.27 -7.72 0.46
N PRO A 49 3.99 -7.61 1.59
CA PRO A 49 4.74 -6.44 2.08
C PRO A 49 5.99 -6.14 1.22
N CYS A 50 6.04 -4.95 0.61
CA CYS A 50 7.09 -4.59 -0.38
C CYS A 50 8.45 -4.37 0.27
N VAL A 51 9.55 -4.57 -0.45
CA VAL A 51 10.90 -4.51 0.13
C VAL A 51 11.21 -3.17 0.80
N PHE A 52 10.56 -2.09 0.35
CA PHE A 52 10.71 -0.73 0.86
C PHE A 52 10.02 -0.50 2.21
N HIS A 53 9.02 -1.31 2.58
CA HIS A 53 8.12 -0.98 3.68
C HIS A 53 8.84 -0.86 5.03
N LYS A 54 9.92 -1.63 5.24
CA LYS A 54 10.65 -1.63 6.52
C LYS A 54 11.46 -0.35 6.69
N ASP A 55 12.16 0.04 5.62
CA ASP A 55 12.98 1.25 5.62
C ASP A 55 12.07 2.47 5.78
N GLU A 56 10.98 2.55 5.02
CA GLU A 56 9.98 3.63 5.13
C GLU A 56 9.37 3.70 6.55
N VAL A 57 9.00 2.56 7.14
CA VAL A 57 8.49 2.54 8.53
C VAL A 57 9.55 2.99 9.52
N SER A 58 10.82 2.64 9.30
CA SER A 58 11.92 3.03 10.20
C SER A 58 12.29 4.50 10.08
N THR A 59 12.16 5.11 8.89
CA THR A 59 12.54 6.52 8.66
C THR A 59 11.39 7.47 8.88
N ASP A 60 10.19 7.12 8.41
CA ASP A 60 9.04 8.01 8.31
C ASP A 60 7.95 7.65 9.35
N GLY A 61 8.14 6.56 10.09
CA GLY A 61 7.16 6.04 11.06
C GLY A 61 6.01 5.26 10.41
N HIS A 62 5.93 5.23 9.08
CA HIS A 62 4.93 4.51 8.31
C HIS A 62 5.43 4.15 6.91
N CYS A 63 4.87 3.11 6.28
CA CYS A 63 5.18 2.83 4.88
C CYS A 63 4.50 3.84 3.94
N HIS A 64 4.93 3.91 2.68
CA HIS A 64 4.46 4.92 1.72
C HIS A 64 2.94 4.91 1.50
N CYS A 65 2.32 3.72 1.51
CA CYS A 65 0.87 3.58 1.38
C CYS A 65 0.09 3.71 2.70
N ASN A 66 0.74 4.07 3.81
CA ASN A 66 0.12 4.20 5.13
C ASN A 66 -0.61 2.91 5.56
N LEU A 67 -0.06 1.74 5.25
CA LEU A 67 -0.61 0.44 5.69
C LEU A 67 0.11 -0.13 6.91
N PHE A 68 1.41 0.09 7.01
CA PHE A 68 2.24 -0.33 8.14
C PHE A 68 2.75 0.91 8.87
N TYR A 69 2.79 0.83 10.19
CA TYR A 69 3.27 1.88 11.08
C TYR A 69 4.29 1.31 12.06
N GLN A 70 5.18 2.15 12.56
CA GLN A 70 6.06 1.80 13.66
C GLN A 70 5.19 1.55 14.90
N SER A 71 5.34 0.38 15.52
CA SER A 71 4.76 0.14 16.84
C SER A 71 5.61 0.88 17.86
N GLY A 72 5.07 1.97 18.40
CA GLY A 72 5.63 2.66 19.57
C GLY A 72 5.42 1.88 20.86
#